data_AF-A0A831SPI4-F1
#
_entry.id   AF-A0A831SPI4-F1
#
_cell.length_a   1.000
_cell.length_b   1.000
_cell.length_c   1.000
_cell.angle_alpha   90.00
_cell.angle_beta   90.00
_cell.angle_gamma   90.00
#
_symmetry.space_group_name_H-M   'P 1'
#
loop_
_entity.id
_entity.type
_entity.pdbx_description
1 polymer ?
#
loop_
_entity_poly.entity_id
_entity_poly.type
_entity_poly.pdbx_seq_one_letter_code
_entity_poly.pdbx_strand_id
1 'polypeptide(L)'
;AEDLYEIMVTAVPGVKFGLAFNEASGPCLVRAEGNEPELKNLAIKNVKAIGAGHVFVIILKEAYPINVLNAIKNCPEICSIFCATANAVEVIIAETDLGRGVLGVIDGLSPKGIETDKDVQERKEFLRMIGYKR
;
A
#
# COMPACT_ATOMS: atom_id res chain seq x y z
N ALA A 1 11.76 -3.13 -8.62
CA ALA A 1 11.05 -4.22 -7.89
C ALA A 1 11.94 -4.74 -6.76
N GLU A 2 13.23 -4.94 -7.03
CA GLU A 2 14.24 -5.31 -6.03
C GLU A 2 14.38 -4.27 -4.91
N ASP A 3 14.42 -2.96 -5.20
CA ASP A 3 14.57 -1.92 -4.15
C ASP A 3 13.43 -1.96 -3.12
N LEU A 4 12.18 -2.10 -3.60
CA LEU A 4 11.03 -2.25 -2.73
C LEU A 4 11.08 -3.56 -1.92
N TYR A 5 11.58 -4.66 -2.50
CA TYR A 5 11.78 -5.91 -1.77
C TYR A 5 12.80 -5.74 -0.64
N GLU A 6 13.93 -5.07 -0.90
CA GLU A 6 14.94 -4.77 0.11
C GLU A 6 14.38 -3.91 1.25
N ILE A 7 13.63 -2.86 0.91
CA ILE A 7 12.96 -2.02 1.91
C ILE A 7 12.02 -2.87 2.77
N MET A 8 11.26 -3.79 2.18
CA MET A 8 10.35 -4.63 2.95
C MET A 8 11.12 -5.56 3.90
N VAL A 9 12.07 -6.34 3.38
CA VAL A 9 12.74 -7.40 4.16
C VAL A 9 13.61 -6.84 5.30
N THR A 10 14.09 -5.59 5.16
CA THR A 10 14.94 -4.93 6.15
C THR A 10 14.17 -4.13 7.21
N ALA A 11 12.88 -3.83 6.98
CA ALA A 11 12.12 -2.94 7.86
C ALA A 11 11.67 -3.58 9.18
N VAL A 12 11.12 -4.80 9.13
CA VAL A 12 10.61 -5.52 10.30
C VAL A 12 10.99 -7.00 10.22
N PRO A 13 11.74 -7.53 11.20
CA PRO A 13 12.01 -8.97 11.26
C PRO A 13 10.70 -9.78 11.26
N GLY A 14 10.58 -10.73 10.33
CA GLY A 14 9.40 -11.58 10.21
C GLY A 14 8.25 -11.03 9.37
N VAL A 15 8.39 -9.83 8.78
CA VAL A 15 7.38 -9.29 7.86
C VAL A 15 7.07 -10.26 6.73
N LYS A 16 5.79 -10.38 6.38
CA LYS A 16 5.30 -11.15 5.25
C LYS A 16 4.73 -10.19 4.22
N PHE A 17 5.15 -10.33 2.97
CA PHE A 17 4.69 -9.42 1.93
C PHE A 17 4.67 -10.05 0.53
N GLY A 18 3.83 -9.44 -0.29
CA GLY A 18 3.83 -9.59 -1.74
C GLY A 18 3.82 -8.23 -2.40
N LEU A 19 4.61 -8.07 -3.44
CA LEU A 19 4.75 -6.85 -4.23
C LEU A 19 4.54 -7.22 -5.70
N ALA A 20 3.80 -6.38 -6.43
CA ALA A 20 3.74 -6.47 -7.88
C ALA A 20 3.68 -5.07 -8.51
N PHE A 21 4.23 -4.91 -9.71
CA PHE A 21 4.21 -3.67 -10.47
C PHE A 21 4.02 -3.93 -11.97
N ASN A 22 3.29 -3.02 -12.63
CA ASN A 22 3.06 -3.06 -14.07
C ASN A 22 4.18 -2.32 -14.82
N GLU A 23 5.08 -3.05 -15.47
CA GLU A 23 6.01 -2.47 -16.43
C GLU A 23 5.22 -1.81 -17.57
N ALA A 24 5.50 -0.55 -17.88
CA ALA A 24 4.68 0.24 -18.82
C ALA A 24 5.32 0.41 -20.21
N SER A 25 6.38 -0.32 -20.50
CA SER A 25 7.06 -0.28 -21.81
C SER A 25 7.73 -1.62 -22.12
N GLY A 26 8.17 -1.80 -23.36
CA GLY A 26 8.86 -3.02 -23.78
C GLY A 26 7.94 -4.25 -23.67
N PRO A 27 8.33 -5.30 -22.93
CA PRO A 27 7.50 -6.49 -22.73
C PRO A 27 6.16 -6.24 -22.00
N CYS A 28 6.04 -5.12 -21.28
CA CYS A 28 4.84 -4.73 -20.51
C CYS A 28 4.35 -5.84 -19.56
N LEU A 29 5.28 -6.45 -18.82
CA LEU A 29 4.98 -7.56 -17.91
C LEU A 29 4.68 -7.06 -16.50
N VAL A 30 3.85 -7.83 -15.77
CA VAL A 30 3.75 -7.68 -14.33
C VAL A 30 5.01 -8.29 -13.70
N ARG A 31 5.79 -7.46 -13.02
CA ARG A 31 6.95 -7.90 -12.22
C ARG A 31 6.51 -8.04 -10.78
N ALA A 32 6.90 -9.13 -10.11
CA ALA A 32 6.43 -9.40 -8.76
C ALA A 32 7.49 -10.08 -7.90
N GLU A 33 7.58 -9.64 -6.65
CA GLU A 33 8.50 -10.13 -5.64
C GLU A 33 7.75 -10.35 -4.32
N GLY A 34 8.35 -11.08 -3.39
CA GLY A 34 7.76 -11.28 -2.06
C GLY A 34 8.16 -12.58 -1.41
N ASN A 35 8.08 -12.61 -0.09
CA ASN A 35 8.46 -13.76 0.73
C ASN A 35 7.26 -14.63 1.17
N GLU A 36 6.05 -14.27 0.75
CA GLU A 36 4.83 -15.03 1.01
C GLU A 36 4.03 -15.22 -0.30
N PRO A 37 3.97 -16.45 -0.85
CA PRO A 37 3.34 -16.71 -2.15
C PRO A 37 1.89 -16.23 -2.27
N GLU A 38 1.08 -16.38 -1.22
CA GLU A 38 -0.33 -15.94 -1.23
C GLU A 38 -0.45 -14.41 -1.39
N LEU A 39 0.38 -13.66 -0.66
CA LEU A 39 0.39 -12.20 -0.72
C LEU A 39 0.93 -11.72 -2.07
N LYS A 40 1.94 -12.41 -2.63
CA LYS A 40 2.47 -12.11 -3.98
C LYS A 40 1.40 -12.30 -5.05
N ASN A 41 0.66 -13.40 -4.99
CA ASN A 41 -0.45 -13.66 -5.92
C ASN A 41 -1.56 -12.62 -5.80
N LEU A 42 -1.86 -12.17 -4.57
CA LEU A 42 -2.83 -11.10 -4.36
C LEU A 42 -2.36 -9.76 -4.92
N ALA A 43 -1.08 -9.42 -4.75
CA ALA A 43 -0.49 -8.22 -5.36
C ALA A 43 -0.56 -8.26 -6.90
N ILE A 44 -0.20 -9.40 -7.51
CA ILE A 44 -0.31 -9.61 -8.97
C ILE A 44 -1.75 -9.44 -9.43
N LYS A 45 -2.71 -10.06 -8.73
CA LYS A 45 -4.13 -9.97 -9.06
C LYS A 45 -4.62 -8.52 -9.03
N ASN A 46 -4.27 -7.78 -7.98
CA ASN A 46 -4.72 -6.40 -7.80
C ASN A 46 -4.07 -5.44 -8.80
N VAL A 47 -2.76 -5.55 -9.03
CA VAL A 47 -2.08 -4.65 -9.99
C VAL A 47 -2.54 -4.92 -11.43
N LYS A 48 -2.88 -6.17 -11.77
CA LYS A 48 -3.54 -6.52 -13.04
C LYS A 48 -4.94 -5.94 -13.16
N ALA A 49 -5.74 -6.01 -12.09
CA ALA A 49 -7.08 -5.44 -12.08
C ALA A 49 -7.06 -3.91 -12.27
N ILE A 50 -6.10 -3.23 -11.64
CA ILE A 50 -5.83 -1.80 -11.86
C ILE A 50 -5.41 -1.56 -13.31
N GLY A 51 -4.48 -2.36 -13.83
CA GLY A 51 -4.09 -2.35 -15.25
C GLY A 51 -3.44 -1.06 -15.75
N ALA A 52 -3.06 -0.15 -14.85
CA ALA A 52 -2.35 1.08 -15.17
C ALA A 52 -0.84 0.86 -15.13
N GLY A 53 -0.13 1.42 -16.12
CA GLY A 53 1.33 1.34 -16.20
C GLY A 53 2.01 2.06 -15.03
N HIS A 54 3.15 1.53 -14.59
CA HIS A 54 3.96 2.05 -13.47
C HIS A 54 3.23 2.13 -12.12
N VAL A 55 2.10 1.43 -11.98
CA VAL A 55 1.47 1.23 -10.67
C VAL A 55 2.09 -0.01 -10.00
N PHE A 56 2.29 0.10 -8.70
CA PHE A 56 2.69 -1.01 -7.85
C PHE A 56 1.67 -1.23 -6.72
N VAL A 57 1.58 -2.46 -6.24
CA VAL A 57 0.76 -2.87 -5.08
C VAL A 57 1.64 -3.68 -4.13
N ILE A 58 1.64 -3.32 -2.85
CA ILE A 58 2.23 -4.10 -1.77
C ILE A 58 1.11 -4.59 -0.86
N ILE A 59 1.09 -5.89 -0.59
CA ILE A 59 0.26 -6.52 0.43
C ILE A 59 1.16 -6.90 1.60
N LEU A 60 0.81 -6.45 2.80
CA LEU A 60 1.59 -6.63 4.03
C LEU A 60 0.84 -7.51 5.04
N LYS A 61 1.60 -8.31 5.78
CA LYS A 61 1.16 -9.06 6.97
C LYS A 61 2.31 -9.10 7.98
N GLU A 62 1.98 -9.18 9.27
CA GLU A 62 2.93 -9.08 10.39
C GLU A 62 3.75 -7.77 10.43
N ALA A 63 3.28 -6.73 9.75
CA ALA A 63 3.80 -5.37 9.82
C ALA A 63 2.69 -4.37 9.47
N TYR A 64 2.87 -3.11 9.88
CA TYR A 64 1.98 -2.01 9.53
C TYR A 64 2.64 -1.09 8.50
N PRO A 65 1.87 -0.38 7.67
CA PRO A 65 2.45 0.55 6.70
C PRO A 65 3.37 1.60 7.32
N ILE A 66 3.09 2.07 8.54
CA ILE A 66 3.94 3.03 9.26
C ILE A 66 5.37 2.52 9.51
N ASN A 67 5.60 1.21 9.46
CA ASN A 67 6.94 0.63 9.61
C ASN A 67 7.80 0.80 8.35
N VAL A 68 7.19 0.96 7.17
CA VAL A 68 7.88 0.94 5.86
C VAL A 68 7.70 2.20 5.04
N LEU A 69 6.64 2.98 5.29
CA LEU A 69 6.19 4.09 4.42
C LEU A 69 7.27 5.13 4.15
N ASN A 70 8.11 5.48 5.13
CA ASN A 70 9.14 6.49 4.93
C ASN A 70 10.27 5.98 4.02
N ALA A 71 10.64 4.71 4.15
CA ALA A 71 11.65 4.10 3.28
C ALA A 71 11.12 3.97 1.85
N ILE A 72 9.84 3.58 1.65
CA ILE A 72 9.19 3.58 0.33
C ILE A 72 9.22 4.99 -0.29
N LYS A 73 8.85 6.03 0.47
CA LYS A 73 8.87 7.42 -0.01
C LYS A 73 10.26 7.92 -0.43
N ASN A 74 11.29 7.38 0.18
CA ASN A 74 12.68 7.73 -0.10
C ASN A 74 13.31 6.86 -1.21
N CYS A 75 12.59 5.86 -1.71
CA CYS A 75 13.04 5.03 -2.83
C CYS A 75 13.04 5.89 -4.10
N PRO A 76 14.17 6.02 -4.82
CA PRO A 76 14.30 6.91 -5.98
C PRO A 76 13.28 6.66 -7.11
N GLU A 77 12.83 5.42 -7.24
CA GLU A 77 11.89 4.96 -8.26
C GLU A 77 10.42 5.34 -7.95
N ILE A 78 10.13 5.80 -6.73
CA ILE A 78 8.76 6.01 -6.25
C ILE A 78 8.36 7.47 -6.36
N CYS A 79 7.47 7.76 -7.32
CA CYS A 79 6.93 9.10 -7.51
C CYS A 79 5.84 9.46 -6.49
N SER A 80 4.98 8.52 -6.11
CA SER A 80 3.78 8.80 -5.30
C SER A 80 3.24 7.54 -4.63
N ILE A 81 2.55 7.74 -3.51
CA ILE A 81 1.79 6.70 -2.80
C ILE A 81 0.34 7.17 -2.73
N PHE A 82 -0.58 6.44 -3.37
CA PHE A 82 -2.01 6.78 -3.38
C PHE A 82 -2.72 6.43 -2.07
N CYS A 83 -2.37 5.30 -1.46
CA CYS A 83 -3.05 4.78 -0.27
C CYS A 83 -2.13 3.81 0.50
N ALA A 84 -2.35 3.70 1.81
CA ALA A 84 -1.76 2.67 2.66
C ALA A 84 -2.74 2.35 3.80
N THR A 85 -3.55 1.30 3.63
CA THR A 85 -4.74 1.05 4.44
C THR A 85 -5.01 -0.44 4.67
N ALA A 86 -5.84 -0.72 5.68
CA ALA A 86 -6.50 -2.02 5.89
C ALA A 86 -8.03 -1.93 5.75
N ASN A 87 -8.56 -0.76 5.42
CA ASN A 87 -9.98 -0.58 5.13
C ASN A 87 -10.35 -1.22 3.79
N ALA A 88 -11.65 -1.34 3.53
CA ALA A 88 -12.13 -1.52 2.16
C ALA A 88 -11.66 -0.33 1.30
N VAL A 89 -11.14 -0.62 0.11
CA VAL A 89 -10.56 0.39 -0.77
C VAL A 89 -10.98 0.15 -2.21
N GLU A 90 -11.30 1.24 -2.91
CA GLU A 90 -11.55 1.26 -4.36
C GLU A 90 -10.52 2.17 -5.05
N VAL A 91 -10.13 1.81 -6.28
CA VAL A 91 -9.21 2.60 -7.10
C VAL A 91 -9.97 3.19 -8.28
N ILE A 92 -9.90 4.52 -8.44
CA ILE A 92 -10.55 5.23 -9.55
C ILE A 92 -9.62 5.20 -10.76
N ILE A 93 -10.02 4.47 -11.79
CA ILE A 93 -9.26 4.32 -13.03
C ILE A 93 -9.86 5.18 -14.13
N ALA A 94 -9.02 5.98 -14.77
CA ALA A 94 -9.33 6.58 -16.07
C ALA A 94 -8.71 5.74 -17.19
N GLU A 95 -9.42 5.61 -18.30
CA GLU A 95 -8.98 4.87 -19.48
C GLU A 95 -9.13 5.74 -20.73
N THR A 96 -8.13 5.65 -21.61
CA THR A 96 -8.06 6.31 -22.93
C THR A 96 -7.53 5.30 -23.94
N ASP A 97 -7.48 5.68 -25.23
CA ASP A 97 -6.88 4.84 -26.28
C ASP A 97 -5.40 4.48 -26.02
N LEU A 98 -4.68 5.29 -25.23
CA LEU A 98 -3.30 5.00 -24.85
C LEU A 98 -3.18 3.95 -23.75
N GLY A 99 -4.14 3.89 -22.84
CA GLY A 99 -4.11 3.01 -21.66
C GLY A 99 -4.81 3.58 -20.44
N ARG A 100 -4.45 3.06 -19.26
CA ARG A 100 -5.08 3.36 -17.96
C ARG A 100 -4.19 4.17 -17.04
N GLY A 101 -4.80 5.04 -16.25
CA GLY A 101 -4.17 5.81 -15.18
C GLY A 101 -5.01 5.84 -13.91
N VAL A 102 -4.36 5.99 -12.76
CA VAL A 102 -5.03 6.13 -11.45
C VAL A 102 -5.32 7.61 -11.20
N LEU A 103 -6.60 7.96 -11.00
CA LEU A 103 -7.01 9.32 -10.64
C LEU A 103 -7.07 9.54 -9.13
N GLY A 104 -7.28 8.47 -8.36
CA GLY A 104 -7.40 8.53 -6.91
C GLY A 104 -7.89 7.22 -6.31
N VAL A 105 -8.16 7.25 -5.00
CA VAL A 105 -8.64 6.11 -4.22
C VAL A 105 -9.82 6.54 -3.36
N ILE A 106 -10.69 5.58 -3.04
CA ILE A 106 -11.71 5.71 -2.00
C ILE A 106 -11.26 4.78 -0.86
N ASP A 107 -10.78 5.36 0.24
CA ASP A 107 -10.27 4.61 1.41
C ASP A 107 -11.28 4.67 2.56
N GLY A 108 -12.01 3.58 2.77
CA GLY A 108 -12.97 3.45 3.85
C GLY A 108 -14.25 4.28 3.64
N LEU A 109 -14.82 4.76 4.75
CA LEU A 109 -16.14 5.39 4.80
C LEU A 109 -16.03 6.89 5.11
N SER A 110 -17.04 7.65 4.69
CA SER A 110 -17.14 9.08 5.02
C SER A 110 -17.31 9.32 6.53
N PRO A 111 -16.78 10.45 7.08
CA PRO A 111 -17.00 10.82 8.48
C PRO A 111 -18.49 10.90 8.84
N LYS A 112 -18.87 10.38 10.02
CA LYS A 112 -20.26 10.40 10.51
C LYS A 112 -20.54 11.52 11.53
N GLY A 113 -19.52 12.25 11.95
CA GLY A 113 -19.60 13.27 12.98
C GLY A 113 -18.22 13.77 13.41
N ILE A 114 -18.19 14.54 14.49
CA ILE A 114 -16.98 15.11 15.12
C ILE A 114 -16.77 14.38 16.45
N GLU A 115 -15.50 14.11 16.80
CA GLU A 115 -15.15 13.47 18.07
C GLU A 115 -15.59 14.30 19.29
N THR A 116 -16.07 13.63 20.34
CA THR A 116 -16.36 14.20 21.66
C THR A 116 -15.11 14.16 22.54
N ASP A 117 -15.14 14.85 23.69
CA ASP A 117 -14.04 14.79 24.68
C ASP A 117 -13.76 13.36 25.16
N LYS A 118 -14.80 12.53 25.23
CA LYS A 118 -14.67 11.10 25.58
C LYS A 118 -13.93 10.34 24.48
N ASP A 119 -14.30 10.53 23.21
CA ASP A 119 -13.63 9.90 22.07
C ASP A 119 -12.14 10.31 22.00
N VAL A 120 -11.84 11.58 22.30
CA VAL A 120 -10.47 12.10 22.40
C VAL A 120 -9.68 11.37 23.49
N GLN A 121 -10.28 11.14 24.67
CA GLN A 121 -9.65 10.41 25.75
C GLN A 121 -9.37 8.97 25.33
N GLU A 122 -10.36 8.26 24.77
CA GLU A 122 -10.26 6.87 24.36
C GLU A 122 -9.15 6.66 23.31
N ARG A 123 -9.09 7.47 22.25
CA ARG A 123 -8.03 7.31 21.23
C ARG A 123 -6.63 7.61 21.78
N LYS A 124 -6.50 8.53 22.74
CA LYS A 124 -5.22 8.85 23.39
C LYS A 124 -4.77 7.73 24.32
N GLU A 125 -5.70 7.14 25.08
CA GLU A 125 -5.43 5.97 25.93
C GLU A 125 -5.03 4.75 25.09
N PHE A 126 -5.75 4.50 24.00
CA PHE A 126 -5.43 3.42 23.05
C PHE A 126 -3.99 3.52 22.55
N LEU A 127 -3.54 4.69 22.06
CA LEU A 127 -2.17 4.89 21.56
C LEU A 127 -1.09 4.63 22.62
N ARG A 128 -1.38 4.90 23.90
CA ARG A 128 -0.47 4.57 25.01
C ARG A 128 -0.49 3.10 25.35
N MET A 129 -1.67 2.47 25.33
CA MET A 129 -1.84 1.04 25.55
C MET A 129 -1.05 0.21 24.52
N ILE A 130 -1.08 0.62 23.25
CA ILE A 130 -0.29 -0.03 22.18
C ILE A 130 1.17 0.48 22.10
N GLY A 131 1.60 1.33 23.03
CA GLY A 131 2.99 1.73 23.21
C GLY A 131 3.56 2.75 22.22
N TYR A 132 2.75 3.32 21.31
CA TYR A 132 3.21 4.32 20.34
C TYR A 132 3.36 5.72 20.94
N LYS A 133 2.75 6.00 22.10
CA LYS A 133 2.83 7.26 22.83
C LYS A 133 2.99 7.02 24.33
N ARG A 134 3.51 8.03 25.03
CA ARG A 134 3.55 8.11 26.50
C ARG A 134 2.67 9.27 26.95
#